data_AF-A4IB07-F1
#
_entry.id   AF-A4IB07-F1
#
_cell.length_a   1.000
_cell.length_b   1.000
_cell.length_c   1.000
_cell.angle_alpha   90.00
_cell.angle_beta   90.00
_cell.angle_gamma   90.00
#
_symmetry.space_group_name_H-M   'P 1'
#
loop_
_entity.id
_entity.type
_entity.pdbx_description
1 polymer ?
#
loop_
_entity_poly.entity_id
_entity_poly.type
_entity_poly.pdbx_seq_one_letter_code
_entity_poly.pdbx_strand_id
1 'polypeptide(L)'
;MATAVPSEAPSADGQHAGDVVDAAEPAECAMPEAGEAHPMNEQYDYKDEEEADAVVAATATGADASAKSPTAHLDGLSVEELTALLVEKKKGWVNLNRFKDREALVQAIFGMEQKEAAQIAFRAEVAAAARWYAEHQSQFKAAHHRPKGSRTRGDSAEPAAAGGSDVDEAQHEVLVLYNQANGYDSKFEVLRKELQESEAVSLPNLADFKIIGQAYPMSPRRVLISKALQGAFFGTLGLALMGDQLKFIPESVLAVLRARRGLITSTGFMLNVLSRAALQNNAFEVFLDGELIYSALNASGRVPTAELLSNLLLERTLLKDYYAAKKTARA
;
A
#
# COMPACT_ATOMS: atom_id res chain seq x y z
N MET A 1 -31.57 -39.96 5.05
CA MET A 1 -31.49 -39.91 6.52
C MET A 1 -30.82 -38.60 6.89
N ALA A 2 -31.59 -37.66 7.45
CA ALA A 2 -31.13 -36.34 7.83
C ALA A 2 -30.53 -36.41 9.24
N THR A 3 -29.27 -36.05 9.38
CA THR A 3 -28.58 -35.93 10.68
C THR A 3 -28.42 -34.46 11.04
N ALA A 4 -28.72 -34.19 12.31
CA ALA A 4 -29.07 -32.91 12.88
C ALA A 4 -27.91 -31.91 12.97
N VAL A 5 -28.31 -30.64 12.88
CA VAL A 5 -27.57 -29.43 13.18
C VAL A 5 -27.40 -29.27 14.71
N PRO A 6 -26.20 -28.98 15.22
CA PRO A 6 -26.01 -28.51 16.58
C PRO A 6 -26.22 -26.99 16.64
N SER A 7 -27.28 -26.58 17.37
CA SER A 7 -27.48 -25.21 17.86
C SER A 7 -26.61 -24.99 19.08
N GLU A 8 -25.70 -24.01 19.04
CA GLU A 8 -24.99 -23.54 20.23
C GLU A 8 -25.37 -22.08 20.50
N ALA A 9 -25.77 -21.84 21.74
CA ALA A 9 -26.48 -20.66 22.21
C ALA A 9 -25.51 -19.48 22.51
N PRO A 10 -26.00 -18.23 22.42
CA PRO A 10 -25.20 -17.04 22.67
C PRO A 10 -25.04 -16.74 24.16
N SER A 11 -23.79 -16.69 24.63
CA SER A 11 -23.44 -16.20 25.96
C SER A 11 -23.61 -14.68 26.03
N ALA A 12 -24.54 -14.27 26.88
CA ALA A 12 -24.73 -12.91 27.35
C ALA A 12 -23.79 -12.57 28.51
N ASP A 13 -23.70 -11.27 28.78
CA ASP A 13 -23.27 -10.63 30.02
C ASP A 13 -21.77 -10.44 30.26
N GLY A 14 -21.36 -9.20 30.01
CA GLY A 14 -20.09 -8.60 30.46
C GLY A 14 -20.22 -7.08 30.45
N GLN A 15 -21.13 -6.55 31.28
CA GLN A 15 -21.22 -5.12 31.58
C GLN A 15 -19.92 -4.66 32.24
N HIS A 16 -19.13 -3.83 31.55
CA HIS A 16 -18.06 -3.07 32.20
C HIS A 16 -18.41 -1.59 32.16
N ALA A 17 -18.91 -1.11 33.29
CA ALA A 17 -19.20 0.27 33.58
C ALA A 17 -18.01 0.89 34.30
N GLY A 18 -17.69 2.13 33.92
CA GLY A 18 -16.96 3.08 34.77
C GLY A 18 -15.45 3.05 34.65
N ASP A 19 -14.91 4.00 33.88
CA ASP A 19 -14.10 5.05 34.52
C ASP A 19 -14.00 6.23 33.55
N VAL A 20 -14.76 7.28 33.87
CA VAL A 20 -14.64 8.61 33.26
C VAL A 20 -13.46 9.27 33.95
N VAL A 21 -12.27 9.09 33.40
CA VAL A 21 -11.09 9.83 33.86
C VAL A 21 -11.19 11.25 33.31
N ASP A 22 -11.23 12.21 34.24
CA ASP A 22 -11.14 13.64 34.00
C ASP A 22 -10.02 13.95 32.99
N ALA A 23 -10.42 14.38 31.81
CA ALA A 23 -9.53 14.86 30.76
C ALA A 23 -9.01 16.24 31.18
N ALA A 24 -7.92 16.26 31.95
CA ALA A 24 -7.08 17.43 32.05
C ALA A 24 -6.54 17.75 30.64
N GLU A 25 -6.98 18.89 30.11
CA GLU A 25 -6.51 19.43 28.83
C GLU A 25 -4.97 19.47 28.82
N PRO A 26 -4.30 18.72 27.91
CA PRO A 26 -2.86 18.87 27.76
C PRO A 26 -2.60 20.23 27.13
N ALA A 27 -1.96 21.10 27.92
CA ALA A 27 -1.43 22.38 27.51
C ALA A 27 -0.72 22.25 26.16
N GLU A 28 -1.09 23.13 25.24
CA GLU A 28 -0.55 23.25 23.89
C GLU A 28 0.97 23.44 23.95
N CYS A 29 1.72 22.35 23.83
CA CYS A 29 3.13 22.43 23.47
C CYS A 29 3.20 22.93 22.03
N ALA A 30 3.57 24.21 21.89
CA ALA A 30 3.96 24.81 20.63
C ALA A 30 5.13 24.01 20.04
N MET A 31 4.81 23.07 19.16
CA MET A 31 5.80 22.36 18.36
C MET A 31 6.34 23.37 17.33
N PRO A 32 7.65 23.66 17.33
CA PRO A 32 8.23 24.55 16.34
C PRO A 32 8.10 23.90 14.97
N GLU A 33 7.53 24.64 14.01
CA GLU A 33 7.62 24.38 12.57
C GLU A 33 9.09 24.51 12.14
N ALA A 34 9.93 23.54 12.50
CA ALA A 34 11.23 23.36 11.89
C ALA A 34 11.03 22.36 10.75
N GLY A 35 10.69 22.91 9.58
CA GLY A 35 10.73 22.18 8.33
C GLY A 35 12.16 21.77 8.03
N GLU A 36 12.54 20.57 8.47
CA GLU A 36 13.58 19.83 7.77
C GLU A 36 12.92 19.29 6.50
N ALA A 37 13.03 20.08 5.44
CA ALA A 37 12.84 19.63 4.08
C ALA A 37 13.83 18.49 3.84
N HIS A 38 13.41 17.26 4.13
CA HIS A 38 14.06 16.09 3.57
C HIS A 38 14.08 16.30 2.06
N PRO A 39 15.25 16.29 1.41
CA PRO A 39 15.32 16.38 -0.03
C PRO A 39 14.59 15.14 -0.56
N MET A 40 13.35 15.34 -1.02
CA MET A 40 12.62 14.41 -1.85
C MET A 40 13.60 14.02 -2.95
N ASN A 41 14.06 12.78 -2.90
CA ASN A 41 14.90 12.21 -3.92
C ASN A 41 14.00 12.15 -5.16
N GLU A 42 14.07 13.16 -6.04
CA GLU A 42 13.28 13.28 -7.28
C GLU A 42 13.61 12.19 -8.30
N GLN A 43 14.50 11.26 -7.97
CA GLN A 43 14.60 10.00 -8.69
C GLN A 43 13.45 9.10 -8.25
N TYR A 44 12.65 8.64 -9.22
CA TYR A 44 11.60 7.63 -9.10
C TYR A 44 10.18 8.17 -8.81
N ASP A 45 9.76 9.23 -9.50
CA ASP A 45 8.34 9.45 -9.77
C ASP A 45 7.90 8.34 -10.75
N TYR A 46 7.46 7.19 -10.24
CA TYR A 46 6.80 6.12 -11.01
C TYR A 46 5.37 6.56 -11.42
N LYS A 47 5.23 7.82 -11.84
CA LYS A 47 4.02 8.28 -12.49
C LYS A 47 4.03 7.79 -13.93
N ASP A 48 2.88 7.23 -14.27
CA ASP A 48 2.47 6.83 -15.59
C ASP A 48 3.26 5.67 -16.23
N GLU A 49 2.61 4.50 -16.19
CA GLU A 49 2.75 3.51 -17.26
C GLU A 49 2.67 4.17 -18.66
N GLU A 50 2.02 5.33 -18.82
CA GLU A 50 2.00 6.12 -20.05
C GLU A 50 3.36 6.83 -20.35
N GLU A 51 4.11 7.31 -19.35
CA GLU A 51 5.45 7.87 -19.59
C GLU A 51 6.49 6.79 -19.86
N ALA A 52 6.37 5.62 -19.21
CA ALA A 52 7.21 4.47 -19.55
C ALA A 52 7.00 4.06 -21.03
N ASP A 53 5.76 4.10 -21.52
CA ASP A 53 5.45 3.84 -22.93
C ASP A 53 6.08 4.93 -23.85
N ALA A 54 6.17 6.19 -23.40
CA ALA A 54 6.82 7.27 -24.15
C ALA A 54 8.36 7.21 -24.15
N VAL A 55 8.99 6.87 -23.02
CA VAL A 55 10.47 6.78 -22.90
C VAL A 55 11.00 5.59 -23.69
N VAL A 56 10.27 4.46 -23.70
CA VAL A 56 10.62 3.30 -24.54
C VAL A 56 10.62 3.67 -26.02
N ALA A 57 9.66 4.48 -26.47
CA ALA A 57 9.62 4.98 -27.85
C ALA A 57 10.84 5.86 -28.19
N ALA A 58 11.38 6.61 -27.24
CA ALA A 58 12.56 7.47 -27.46
C ALA A 58 13.87 6.66 -27.50
N THR A 59 14.06 5.67 -26.62
CA THR A 59 15.33 4.93 -26.52
C THR A 59 15.62 3.97 -27.69
N ALA A 60 14.62 3.63 -28.50
CA ALA A 60 14.80 2.73 -29.65
C ALA A 60 15.62 3.32 -30.82
N THR A 61 16.10 4.57 -30.73
CA THR A 61 16.80 5.25 -31.84
C THR A 61 18.33 5.16 -31.83
N GLY A 62 18.97 4.43 -30.91
CA GLY A 62 20.43 4.42 -30.83
C GLY A 62 21.08 3.08 -30.49
N ALA A 63 21.20 2.17 -31.45
CA ALA A 63 22.26 1.15 -31.47
C ALA A 63 22.33 0.45 -32.85
N ASP A 64 23.41 0.72 -33.59
CA ASP A 64 23.79 0.02 -34.82
C ASP A 64 24.07 -1.46 -34.56
N ALA A 65 23.12 -2.32 -34.93
CA ALA A 65 23.35 -3.75 -35.17
C ALA A 65 22.32 -4.27 -36.17
N SER A 66 22.55 -3.99 -37.47
CA SER A 66 21.92 -4.64 -38.64
C SER A 66 20.48 -5.11 -38.36
N ALA A 67 19.65 -4.13 -38.00
CA ALA A 67 18.47 -4.34 -37.18
C ALA A 67 17.28 -4.69 -38.07
N LYS A 68 16.89 -5.96 -38.09
CA LYS A 68 15.47 -6.25 -38.31
C LYS A 68 14.72 -5.43 -37.26
N SER A 69 13.69 -4.69 -37.67
CA SER A 69 12.86 -3.92 -36.72
C SER A 69 12.55 -4.83 -35.53
N PRO A 70 12.63 -4.34 -34.28
CA PRO A 70 12.35 -5.18 -33.13
C PRO A 70 10.89 -5.68 -33.11
N THR A 71 10.04 -5.14 -34.00
CA THR A 71 8.66 -5.54 -34.30
C THR A 71 8.53 -6.41 -35.57
N ALA A 72 9.62 -6.87 -36.18
CA ALA A 72 9.58 -7.58 -37.46
C ALA A 72 8.74 -8.87 -37.43
N HIS A 73 8.61 -9.51 -36.27
CA HIS A 73 7.72 -10.68 -36.10
C HIS A 73 6.24 -10.30 -36.07
N LEU A 74 5.92 -9.06 -35.72
CA LEU A 74 4.55 -8.52 -35.69
C LEU A 74 4.13 -7.96 -37.05
N ASP A 75 5.09 -7.58 -37.91
CA ASP A 75 4.82 -6.95 -39.21
C ASP A 75 4.04 -7.85 -40.18
N GLY A 76 4.08 -9.18 -40.02
CA GLY A 76 3.30 -10.12 -40.83
C GLY A 76 1.88 -10.39 -40.36
N LEU A 77 1.51 -9.93 -39.15
CA LEU A 77 0.21 -10.25 -38.54
C LEU A 77 -0.89 -9.28 -39.00
N SER A 78 -2.07 -9.83 -39.23
CA SER A 78 -3.33 -9.13 -39.47
C SER A 78 -3.81 -8.37 -38.22
N VAL A 79 -4.75 -7.43 -38.40
CA VAL A 79 -5.31 -6.66 -37.28
C VAL A 79 -6.06 -7.57 -36.31
N GLU A 80 -6.75 -8.58 -36.83
CA GLU A 80 -7.45 -9.60 -36.04
C GLU A 80 -6.47 -10.45 -35.21
N GLU A 81 -5.34 -10.87 -35.80
CA GLU A 81 -4.30 -11.63 -35.09
C GLU A 81 -3.61 -10.79 -34.01
N LEU A 82 -3.29 -9.52 -34.30
CA LEU A 82 -2.71 -8.60 -33.31
C LEU A 82 -3.71 -8.34 -32.16
N THR A 83 -4.99 -8.16 -32.49
CA THR A 83 -6.05 -8.00 -31.50
C THR A 83 -6.17 -9.24 -30.62
N ALA A 84 -6.17 -10.43 -31.21
CA ALA A 84 -6.22 -11.70 -30.47
C ALA A 84 -4.99 -11.86 -29.56
N LEU A 85 -3.79 -11.56 -30.06
CA LEU A 85 -2.54 -11.64 -29.31
C LEU A 85 -2.51 -10.65 -28.13
N LEU A 86 -3.00 -9.42 -28.33
CA LEU A 86 -3.12 -8.43 -27.28
C LEU A 86 -4.13 -8.86 -26.20
N VAL A 87 -5.28 -9.40 -26.61
CA VAL A 87 -6.30 -9.96 -25.71
C VAL A 87 -5.72 -11.13 -24.91
N GLU A 88 -4.98 -12.02 -25.55
CA GLU A 88 -4.32 -13.16 -24.91
C GLU A 88 -3.28 -12.70 -23.86
N LYS A 89 -2.35 -11.81 -24.25
CA LYS A 89 -1.32 -11.28 -23.35
C LYS A 89 -1.91 -10.52 -22.15
N LYS A 90 -3.01 -9.79 -22.34
CA LYS A 90 -3.76 -9.11 -21.26
C LYS A 90 -4.80 -10.01 -20.58
N LYS A 91 -4.82 -11.32 -20.86
CA LYS A 91 -5.77 -12.29 -20.28
C LYS A 91 -7.25 -11.88 -20.41
N GLY A 92 -7.63 -11.19 -21.49
CA GLY A 92 -8.98 -10.69 -21.74
C GLY A 92 -9.24 -9.25 -21.27
N TRP A 93 -8.34 -8.64 -20.49
CA TRP A 93 -8.55 -7.32 -19.88
C TRP A 93 -7.99 -6.20 -20.75
N VAL A 94 -8.52 -6.03 -21.96
CA VAL A 94 -8.10 -4.95 -22.85
C VAL A 94 -9.29 -4.20 -23.44
N ASN A 95 -9.24 -2.87 -23.38
CA ASN A 95 -10.23 -2.01 -24.04
C ASN A 95 -9.75 -1.71 -25.46
N LEU A 96 -10.20 -2.51 -26.42
CA LEU A 96 -9.79 -2.42 -27.82
C LEU A 96 -10.10 -1.08 -28.48
N ASN A 97 -11.08 -0.32 -27.97
CA ASN A 97 -11.44 1.00 -28.49
C ASN A 97 -10.30 2.04 -28.32
N ARG A 98 -9.27 1.76 -27.51
CA ARG A 98 -8.09 2.62 -27.37
C ARG A 98 -7.12 2.50 -28.56
N PHE A 99 -7.15 1.40 -29.30
CA PHE A 99 -6.22 1.14 -30.39
C PHE A 99 -6.93 1.39 -31.73
N LYS A 100 -6.73 2.59 -32.29
CA LYS A 100 -7.45 3.04 -33.50
C LYS A 100 -6.95 2.38 -34.77
N ASP A 101 -5.68 1.97 -34.77
CA ASP A 101 -5.00 1.45 -35.93
C ASP A 101 -4.07 0.28 -35.55
N ARG A 102 -3.56 -0.35 -36.60
CA ARG A 102 -2.62 -1.47 -36.50
C ARG A 102 -1.34 -1.08 -35.76
N GLU A 103 -0.85 0.13 -35.98
CA GLU A 103 0.40 0.61 -35.39
C GLU A 103 0.29 0.72 -33.87
N ALA A 104 -0.83 1.26 -33.36
CA ALA A 104 -1.11 1.30 -31.93
C ALA A 104 -1.17 -0.10 -31.30
N LEU A 105 -1.72 -1.11 -32.00
CA LEU A 105 -1.71 -2.50 -31.53
C LEU A 105 -0.29 -3.08 -31.50
N VAL A 106 0.50 -2.88 -32.56
CA VAL A 106 1.89 -3.36 -32.63
C VAL A 106 2.73 -2.74 -31.51
N GLN A 107 2.62 -1.43 -31.29
CA GLN A 107 3.33 -0.74 -30.21
C GLN A 107 2.91 -1.22 -28.83
N ALA A 108 1.61 -1.46 -28.61
CA ALA A 108 1.12 -1.98 -27.33
C ALA A 108 1.63 -3.40 -27.05
N ILE A 109 1.61 -4.28 -28.05
CA ILE A 109 2.14 -5.64 -27.94
C ILE A 109 3.65 -5.61 -27.69
N PHE A 110 4.37 -4.80 -28.47
CA PHE A 110 5.81 -4.66 -28.33
C PHE A 110 6.21 -4.10 -26.96
N GLY A 111 5.50 -3.09 -26.45
CA GLY A 111 5.71 -2.56 -25.10
C GLY A 111 5.47 -3.61 -24.01
N MET A 112 4.48 -4.48 -24.18
CA MET A 112 4.28 -5.61 -23.26
C MET A 112 5.40 -6.65 -23.36
N GLU A 113 5.82 -7.02 -24.58
CA GLU A 113 6.92 -7.98 -24.78
C GLU A 113 8.23 -7.45 -24.17
N GLN A 114 8.50 -6.16 -24.28
CA GLN A 114 9.65 -5.54 -23.61
C GLN A 114 9.52 -5.61 -22.09
N LYS A 115 8.34 -5.30 -21.54
CA LYS A 115 8.08 -5.40 -20.09
C LYS A 115 8.26 -6.84 -19.60
N GLU A 116 7.76 -7.83 -20.33
CA GLU A 116 7.94 -9.26 -20.05
C GLU A 116 9.43 -9.66 -20.11
N ALA A 117 10.15 -9.23 -21.15
CA ALA A 117 11.58 -9.53 -21.30
C ALA A 117 12.42 -8.89 -20.18
N ALA A 118 12.13 -7.64 -19.81
CA ALA A 118 12.75 -6.95 -18.69
C ALA A 118 12.47 -7.67 -17.37
N GLN A 119 11.24 -8.14 -17.17
CA GLN A 119 10.87 -8.92 -15.99
C GLN A 119 11.60 -10.27 -15.93
N ILE A 120 11.73 -10.97 -17.05
CA ILE A 120 12.51 -12.23 -17.12
C ILE A 120 13.98 -11.97 -16.77
N ALA A 121 14.56 -10.90 -17.32
CA ALA A 121 15.94 -10.51 -17.02
C ALA A 121 16.12 -10.16 -15.53
N PHE A 122 15.19 -9.38 -14.98
CA PHE A 122 15.15 -9.05 -13.56
C PHE A 122 15.08 -10.29 -12.67
N ARG A 123 14.20 -11.25 -12.98
CA ARG A 123 14.08 -12.50 -12.21
C ARG A 123 15.33 -13.38 -12.32
N ALA A 124 15.98 -13.41 -13.49
CA ALA A 124 17.26 -14.11 -13.65
C ALA A 124 18.36 -13.48 -12.79
N GLU A 125 18.38 -12.16 -12.69
CA GLU A 125 19.32 -11.43 -11.84
C GLU A 125 19.03 -11.60 -10.34
N VAL A 126 17.78 -11.52 -9.92
CA VAL A 126 17.34 -11.86 -8.56
C VAL A 126 17.76 -13.29 -8.21
N ALA A 127 17.58 -14.25 -9.12
CA ALA A 127 18.00 -15.63 -8.88
C ALA A 127 19.52 -15.75 -8.72
N ALA A 128 20.31 -15.00 -9.49
CA ALA A 128 21.77 -14.94 -9.31
C ALA A 128 22.16 -14.30 -7.97
N ALA A 129 21.52 -13.19 -7.60
CA ALA A 129 21.74 -12.51 -6.33
C ALA A 129 21.33 -13.37 -5.13
N ALA A 130 20.24 -14.13 -5.24
CA ALA A 130 19.78 -15.05 -4.21
C ALA A 130 20.79 -16.19 -3.97
N ARG A 131 21.37 -16.76 -5.04
CA ARG A 131 22.45 -17.76 -4.92
C ARG A 131 23.68 -17.17 -4.23
N TRP A 132 24.09 -15.98 -4.68
CA TRP A 132 25.20 -15.27 -4.06
C TRP A 132 24.94 -15.00 -2.57
N TYR A 133 23.73 -14.55 -2.22
CA TYR A 133 23.33 -14.30 -0.84
C TYR A 133 23.37 -15.59 -0.01
N ALA A 134 22.84 -16.70 -0.52
CA ALA A 134 22.89 -17.99 0.17
C ALA A 134 24.33 -18.47 0.44
N GLU A 135 25.26 -18.25 -0.50
CA GLU A 135 26.68 -18.58 -0.33
C GLU A 135 27.38 -17.70 0.72
N HIS A 136 26.97 -16.43 0.82
CA HIS A 136 27.61 -15.43 1.68
C HIS A 136 26.85 -15.16 3.00
N GLN A 137 25.70 -15.79 3.23
CA GLN A 137 24.85 -15.55 4.40
C GLN A 137 25.60 -15.75 5.72
N SER A 138 26.48 -16.75 5.79
CA SER A 138 27.32 -17.01 6.97
C SER A 138 28.28 -15.85 7.29
N GLN A 139 28.80 -15.17 6.25
CA GLN A 139 29.68 -14.02 6.41
C GLN A 139 28.90 -12.79 6.87
N PHE A 140 27.68 -12.58 6.35
CA PHE A 140 26.80 -11.49 6.79
C PHE A 140 26.40 -11.64 8.25
N LYS A 141 25.96 -12.84 8.67
CA LYS A 141 25.64 -13.10 10.08
C LYS A 141 26.84 -12.84 10.99
N ALA A 142 28.05 -13.21 10.58
CA ALA A 142 29.26 -12.93 11.36
C ALA A 142 29.60 -11.42 11.45
N ALA A 143 29.31 -10.64 10.41
CA ALA A 143 29.55 -9.20 10.40
C ALA A 143 28.59 -8.43 11.33
N HIS A 144 27.32 -8.83 11.41
CA HIS A 144 26.31 -8.17 12.25
C HIS A 144 26.48 -8.44 13.75
N HIS A 145 26.99 -9.62 14.14
CA HIS A 145 27.26 -9.93 15.54
C HIS A 145 28.47 -9.21 16.13
N ARG A 146 29.14 -8.31 15.39
CA ARG A 146 30.21 -7.51 15.99
C ARG A 146 29.55 -6.56 17.00
N PRO A 147 29.67 -6.83 18.32
CA PRO A 147 28.97 -6.05 19.32
C PRO A 147 29.37 -4.61 19.09
N LYS A 148 28.37 -3.74 18.85
CA LYS A 148 28.56 -2.31 18.62
C LYS A 148 29.37 -1.82 19.82
N GLY A 149 30.67 -1.68 19.61
CA GLY A 149 31.65 -1.73 20.69
C GLY A 149 31.21 -0.77 21.76
N SER A 150 30.85 -1.33 22.93
CA SER A 150 30.41 -0.53 24.05
C SER A 150 31.52 0.48 24.30
N ARG A 151 31.27 1.73 23.94
CA ARG A 151 31.95 2.85 24.56
C ARG A 151 31.39 2.84 25.98
N THR A 152 32.02 1.99 26.80
CA THR A 152 32.01 2.04 28.25
C THR A 152 32.32 3.48 28.63
N ARG A 153 31.27 4.26 28.90
CA ARG A 153 31.38 5.51 29.63
C ARG A 153 30.79 5.25 31.00
N GLY A 154 31.63 5.47 32.00
CA GLY A 154 31.50 4.93 33.34
C GLY A 154 30.24 5.31 34.08
N ASP A 155 29.97 4.45 35.07
CA ASP A 155 29.29 4.73 36.32
C ASP A 155 27.89 5.34 36.23
N SER A 156 26.91 4.47 36.04
CA SER A 156 25.61 4.60 36.71
C SER A 156 25.06 3.19 36.93
N ALA A 157 25.09 2.78 38.20
CA ALA A 157 24.60 1.51 38.66
C ALA A 157 23.07 1.53 38.71
N GLU A 158 22.41 0.73 37.87
CA GLU A 158 21.11 0.16 38.23
C GLU A 158 20.88 -1.18 37.51
N PRO A 159 20.35 -2.22 38.19
CA PRO A 159 20.60 -3.60 37.80
C PRO A 159 19.46 -4.25 37.03
N ALA A 160 19.87 -5.03 36.03
CA ALA A 160 19.42 -6.39 35.73
C ALA A 160 17.90 -6.69 35.68
N ALA A 161 17.33 -6.56 34.49
CA ALA A 161 16.34 -7.50 33.98
C ALA A 161 16.78 -7.97 32.58
N ALA A 162 17.82 -8.81 32.55
CA ALA A 162 18.38 -9.40 31.35
C ALA A 162 17.49 -10.57 30.85
N GLY A 163 16.36 -10.24 30.24
CA GLY A 163 15.59 -11.17 29.41
C GLY A 163 16.19 -11.20 28.00
N GLY A 164 17.30 -11.94 27.83
CA GLY A 164 17.92 -12.16 26.53
C GLY A 164 17.08 -13.11 25.69
N SER A 165 15.97 -12.63 25.15
CA SER A 165 15.40 -13.28 23.97
C SER A 165 16.32 -12.95 22.81
N ASP A 166 17.07 -13.94 22.32
CA ASP A 166 17.58 -13.99 20.94
C ASP A 166 16.36 -13.89 20.01
N VAL A 167 15.77 -12.71 19.91
CA VAL A 167 14.86 -12.39 18.82
C VAL A 167 15.78 -12.22 17.64
N ASP A 168 15.72 -13.16 16.71
CA ASP A 168 16.31 -13.06 15.38
C ASP A 168 15.88 -11.69 14.81
N GLU A 169 16.72 -10.68 14.97
CA GLU A 169 16.42 -9.31 14.57
C GLU A 169 16.40 -9.31 13.05
N ALA A 170 15.18 -9.33 12.49
CA ALA A 170 14.98 -9.11 11.06
C ALA A 170 15.76 -7.87 10.62
N GLN A 171 16.53 -8.02 9.54
CA GLN A 171 17.44 -6.98 9.06
C GLN A 171 16.71 -5.76 8.51
N HIS A 172 15.51 -5.98 7.98
CA HIS A 172 14.71 -4.97 7.29
C HIS A 172 13.29 -4.91 7.84
N GLU A 173 12.82 -3.70 8.12
CA GLU A 173 11.44 -3.44 8.51
C GLU A 173 10.63 -2.94 7.30
N VAL A 174 9.59 -3.68 6.92
CA VAL A 174 8.62 -3.27 5.90
C VAL A 174 7.37 -2.80 6.60
N LEU A 175 7.23 -1.50 6.77
CA LEU A 175 6.06 -0.88 7.40
C LEU A 175 5.05 -0.48 6.32
N VAL A 176 3.85 -1.04 6.39
CA VAL A 176 2.73 -0.68 5.51
C VAL A 176 1.71 0.13 6.31
N LEU A 177 1.57 1.40 5.96
CA LEU A 177 0.52 2.27 6.50
C LEU A 177 -0.68 2.25 5.57
N TYR A 178 -1.85 1.86 6.08
CA TYR A 178 -3.06 1.77 5.27
C TYR A 178 -4.28 2.41 5.94
N ASN A 179 -5.17 2.99 5.13
CA ASN A 179 -6.43 3.50 5.65
C ASN A 179 -7.45 2.37 5.90
N GLN A 180 -7.68 2.07 7.18
CA GLN A 180 -8.67 1.09 7.60
C GLN A 180 -10.11 1.47 7.20
N ALA A 181 -10.45 2.77 7.15
CA ALA A 181 -11.78 3.22 6.75
C ALA A 181 -12.09 2.91 5.27
N ASN A 182 -11.07 2.69 4.45
CA ASN A 182 -11.19 2.27 3.05
C ASN A 182 -11.17 0.74 2.85
N GLY A 183 -11.10 -0.04 3.94
CA GLY A 183 -10.99 -1.50 3.87
C GLY A 183 -9.64 -1.99 3.36
N TYR A 184 -8.59 -1.16 3.42
CA TYR A 184 -7.25 -1.54 2.97
C TYR A 184 -6.53 -2.50 3.92
N ASP A 185 -7.05 -2.70 5.14
CA ASP A 185 -6.62 -3.74 6.06
C ASP A 185 -6.72 -5.13 5.41
N SER A 186 -7.86 -5.44 4.78
CA SER A 186 -8.05 -6.70 4.05
C SER A 186 -7.08 -6.85 2.88
N LYS A 187 -6.75 -5.75 2.18
CA LYS A 187 -5.80 -5.76 1.06
C LYS A 187 -4.36 -5.94 1.54
N PHE A 188 -3.99 -5.32 2.66
CA PHE A 188 -2.70 -5.54 3.29
C PHE A 188 -2.52 -7.01 3.69
N GLU A 189 -3.56 -7.64 4.26
CA GLU A 189 -3.51 -9.05 4.63
C GLU A 189 -3.31 -9.97 3.42
N VAL A 190 -4.02 -9.71 2.31
CA VAL A 190 -3.82 -10.42 1.04
C VAL A 190 -2.40 -10.20 0.52
N LEU A 191 -1.93 -8.96 0.50
CA LEU A 191 -0.58 -8.61 0.02
C LEU A 191 0.51 -9.30 0.85
N ARG A 192 0.37 -9.28 2.18
CA ARG A 192 1.27 -9.95 3.12
C ARG A 192 1.30 -11.46 2.86
N LYS A 193 0.13 -12.07 2.72
CA LYS A 193 0.01 -13.50 2.42
C LYS A 193 0.65 -13.84 1.07
N GLU A 194 0.40 -13.04 0.04
CA GLU A 194 0.99 -13.24 -1.29
C GLU A 194 2.52 -13.11 -1.26
N LEU A 195 3.08 -12.13 -0.55
CA LEU A 195 4.54 -11.99 -0.40
C LEU A 195 5.18 -13.17 0.36
N GLN A 196 4.45 -13.79 1.29
CA GLN A 196 4.94 -14.88 2.12
C GLN A 196 4.77 -16.26 1.48
N GLU A 197 3.65 -16.50 0.80
CA GLU A 197 3.25 -17.83 0.34
C GLU A 197 3.34 -18.01 -1.18
N SER A 198 3.31 -16.94 -1.98
CA SER A 198 3.26 -17.08 -3.43
C SER A 198 4.64 -17.43 -4.00
N GLU A 199 4.74 -18.61 -4.62
CA GLU A 199 5.95 -19.05 -5.32
C GLU A 199 6.36 -18.08 -6.44
N ALA A 200 5.38 -17.47 -7.12
CA ALA A 200 5.63 -16.50 -8.20
C ALA A 200 6.25 -15.18 -7.71
N VAL A 201 6.07 -14.84 -6.44
CA VAL A 201 6.47 -13.57 -5.82
C VAL A 201 7.47 -13.78 -4.68
N SER A 202 7.95 -15.02 -4.51
CA SER A 202 8.79 -15.46 -3.40
C SER A 202 9.99 -14.54 -3.19
N LEU A 203 10.10 -14.00 -1.98
CA LEU A 203 11.26 -13.25 -1.51
C LEU A 203 12.30 -14.25 -1.00
N PRO A 204 13.43 -14.49 -1.71
CA PRO A 204 14.45 -15.43 -1.28
C PRO A 204 15.06 -15.08 0.10
N ASN A 205 14.99 -13.82 0.50
CA ASN A 205 15.41 -13.28 1.78
C ASN A 205 14.23 -12.92 2.69
N LEU A 206 13.08 -13.63 2.59
CA LEU A 206 11.88 -13.35 3.40
C LEU A 206 12.15 -13.30 4.90
N ALA A 207 13.05 -14.16 5.41
CA ALA A 207 13.42 -14.22 6.83
C ALA A 207 14.07 -12.93 7.33
N ASP A 208 14.65 -12.12 6.44
CA ASP A 208 15.30 -10.86 6.78
C ASP A 208 14.30 -9.71 6.85
N PHE A 209 13.03 -9.92 6.44
CA PHE A 209 11.99 -8.90 6.46
C PHE A 209 11.00 -9.08 7.61
N LYS A 210 10.76 -8.00 8.34
CA LYS A 210 9.64 -7.87 9.27
C LYS A 210 8.55 -7.01 8.64
N ILE A 211 7.51 -7.66 8.15
CA ILE A 211 6.36 -6.98 7.53
C ILE A 211 5.36 -6.58 8.62
N ILE A 212 5.17 -5.27 8.82
CA ILE A 212 4.30 -4.70 9.84
C ILE A 212 3.20 -3.90 9.14
N GLY A 213 1.94 -4.20 9.46
CA GLY A 213 0.79 -3.40 9.04
C GLY A 213 0.36 -2.45 10.14
N GLN A 214 0.14 -1.18 9.82
CA GLN A 214 -0.41 -0.20 10.76
C GLN A 214 -1.48 0.66 10.10
N ALA A 215 -2.47 1.08 10.89
CA ALA A 215 -3.47 2.03 10.44
C ALA A 215 -2.83 3.40 10.19
N TYR A 216 -3.15 4.01 9.05
CA TYR A 216 -2.62 5.32 8.68
C TYR A 216 -3.01 6.37 9.73
N PRO A 217 -2.06 7.15 10.26
CA PRO A 217 -2.35 8.15 11.28
C PRO A 217 -3.24 9.25 10.68
N MET A 218 -4.48 9.34 11.18
CA MET A 218 -5.38 10.42 10.80
C MET A 218 -5.19 11.61 11.73
N SER A 219 -5.11 12.81 11.15
CA SER A 219 -5.06 14.03 11.98
C SER A 219 -6.29 14.09 12.91
N PRO A 220 -6.12 14.39 14.20
CA PRO A 220 -7.24 14.47 15.15
C PRO A 220 -8.37 15.39 14.69
N ARG A 221 -8.02 16.47 13.96
CA ARG A 221 -8.98 17.41 13.36
C ARG A 221 -9.91 16.73 12.35
N ARG A 222 -9.39 15.87 11.46
CA ARG A 222 -10.23 15.14 10.49
C ARG A 222 -11.16 14.14 11.18
N VAL A 223 -10.65 13.45 12.20
CA VAL A 223 -11.46 12.53 13.01
C VAL A 223 -12.59 13.29 13.72
N LEU A 224 -12.29 14.47 14.29
CA LEU A 224 -13.29 15.32 14.93
C LEU A 224 -14.36 15.80 13.95
N ILE A 225 -13.96 16.30 12.77
CA ILE A 225 -14.89 16.73 11.71
C ILE A 225 -15.79 15.57 11.28
N SER A 226 -15.21 14.39 11.04
CA SER A 226 -15.99 13.21 10.66
C SER A 226 -17.00 12.83 11.74
N LYS A 227 -16.60 12.81 13.01
CA LYS A 227 -17.49 12.57 14.16
C LYS A 227 -18.59 13.62 14.28
N ALA A 228 -18.28 14.89 14.06
CA ALA A 228 -19.27 15.97 14.08
C ALA A 228 -20.30 15.80 12.95
N LEU A 229 -19.85 15.49 11.74
CA LEU A 229 -20.73 15.20 10.59
C LEU A 229 -21.59 13.95 10.85
N GLN A 230 -21.04 12.91 11.46
CA GLN A 230 -21.77 11.72 11.85
C GLN A 230 -22.82 12.01 12.92
N GLY A 231 -22.49 12.84 13.92
CA GLY A 231 -23.45 13.32 14.92
C GLY A 231 -24.57 14.14 14.29
N ALA A 232 -24.24 15.04 13.36
CA ALA A 232 -25.23 15.79 12.59
C ALA A 232 -26.11 14.88 11.71
N PHE A 233 -25.55 13.83 11.12
CA PHE A 233 -26.32 12.81 10.41
C PHE A 233 -27.34 12.13 11.33
N PHE A 234 -26.91 11.60 12.48
CA PHE A 234 -27.84 10.95 13.41
C PHE A 234 -28.86 11.93 13.99
N GLY A 235 -28.47 13.19 14.22
CA GLY A 235 -29.39 14.25 14.65
C GLY A 235 -30.47 14.55 13.59
N THR A 236 -30.08 14.73 12.33
CA THR A 236 -31.03 14.96 11.23
C THR A 236 -31.90 13.73 10.96
N LEU A 237 -31.35 12.52 11.02
CA LEU A 237 -32.11 11.28 10.88
C LEU A 237 -33.11 11.10 12.04
N GLY A 238 -32.70 11.38 13.27
CA GLY A 238 -33.56 11.35 14.45
C GLY A 238 -34.72 12.35 14.33
N LEU A 239 -34.43 13.58 13.92
CA LEU A 239 -35.47 14.59 13.63
C LEU A 239 -36.40 14.16 12.50
N ALA A 240 -35.87 13.52 11.45
CA ALA A 240 -36.67 13.04 10.33
C ALA A 240 -37.55 11.83 10.69
N LEU A 241 -37.14 10.98 11.63
CA LEU A 241 -37.90 9.78 12.02
C LEU A 241 -38.85 10.04 13.19
N MET A 242 -38.39 10.76 14.21
CA MET A 242 -39.08 10.94 15.49
C MET A 242 -39.50 12.39 15.75
N GLY A 243 -39.30 13.31 14.81
CA GLY A 243 -39.62 14.73 15.00
C GLY A 243 -41.04 14.96 15.51
N ASP A 244 -42.02 14.22 15.01
CA ASP A 244 -43.43 14.33 15.41
C ASP A 244 -43.71 13.89 16.86
N GLN A 245 -42.83 13.10 17.48
CA GLN A 245 -42.98 12.66 18.87
C GLN A 245 -42.37 13.64 19.88
N LEU A 246 -41.54 14.58 19.43
CA LEU A 246 -40.87 15.56 20.29
C LEU A 246 -41.83 16.69 20.67
N LYS A 247 -42.69 16.43 21.67
CA LYS A 247 -43.74 17.35 22.16
C LYS A 247 -43.25 18.73 22.61
N PHE A 248 -41.95 18.89 22.87
CA PHE A 248 -41.35 20.17 23.26
C PHE A 248 -41.05 21.09 22.07
N ILE A 249 -41.14 20.60 20.83
CA ILE A 249 -40.90 21.39 19.63
C ILE A 249 -42.18 22.18 19.28
N PRO A 250 -42.10 23.52 19.05
CA PRO A 250 -43.25 24.30 18.63
C PRO A 250 -43.90 23.78 17.35
N GLU A 251 -45.24 23.82 17.26
CA GLU A 251 -45.99 23.28 16.12
C GLU A 251 -45.59 23.93 14.78
N SER A 252 -45.16 25.20 14.81
CA SER A 252 -44.63 25.90 13.63
C SER A 252 -43.38 25.23 13.07
N VAL A 253 -42.48 24.73 13.93
CA VAL A 253 -41.27 24.01 13.53
C VAL A 253 -41.64 22.59 13.06
N LEU A 254 -42.55 21.91 13.77
CA LEU A 254 -43.03 20.58 13.35
C LEU A 254 -43.68 20.61 11.97
N ALA A 255 -44.49 21.63 11.67
CA ALA A 255 -45.10 21.81 10.35
C ALA A 255 -44.02 21.96 9.26
N VAL A 256 -42.95 22.71 9.52
CA VAL A 256 -41.81 22.84 8.59
C VAL A 256 -41.05 21.52 8.45
N LEU A 257 -40.81 20.80 9.55
CA LEU A 257 -40.14 19.49 9.52
C LEU A 257 -40.93 18.47 8.71
N ARG A 258 -42.26 18.40 8.88
CA ARG A 258 -43.14 17.54 8.08
C ARG A 258 -43.13 17.92 6.61
N ALA A 259 -43.26 19.21 6.30
CA ALA A 259 -43.26 19.70 4.92
C ALA A 259 -41.92 19.49 4.21
N ARG A 260 -40.80 19.51 4.94
CA ARG A 260 -39.44 19.36 4.41
C ARG A 260 -38.79 18.02 4.74
N ARG A 261 -39.55 17.02 5.19
CA ARG A 261 -39.01 15.73 5.66
C ARG A 261 -38.09 15.06 4.64
N GLY A 262 -38.49 15.06 3.37
CA GLY A 262 -37.66 14.51 2.27
C GLY A 262 -36.31 15.22 2.14
N LEU A 263 -36.26 16.55 2.29
CA LEU A 263 -35.04 17.34 2.24
C LEU A 263 -34.13 17.10 3.44
N ILE A 264 -34.72 16.93 4.64
CA ILE A 264 -33.95 16.64 5.86
C ILE A 264 -33.31 15.25 5.75
N THR A 265 -34.08 14.26 5.31
CA THR A 265 -33.58 12.92 5.06
C THR A 265 -32.45 12.92 4.02
N SER A 266 -32.61 13.62 2.89
CA SER A 266 -31.55 13.70 1.87
C SER A 266 -30.30 14.43 2.38
N THR A 267 -30.48 15.49 3.17
CA THR A 267 -29.38 16.21 3.83
C THR A 267 -28.64 15.28 4.81
N GLY A 268 -29.37 14.48 5.58
CA GLY A 268 -28.79 13.45 6.45
C GLY A 268 -27.92 12.47 5.66
N PHE A 269 -28.43 11.92 4.56
CA PHE A 269 -27.63 11.04 3.70
C PHE A 269 -26.37 11.72 3.16
N MET A 270 -26.45 13.00 2.76
CA MET A 270 -25.28 13.76 2.33
C MET A 270 -24.26 13.93 3.46
N LEU A 271 -24.69 14.23 4.69
CA LEU A 271 -23.81 14.32 5.86
C LEU A 271 -23.09 13.00 6.14
N ASN A 272 -23.78 11.86 6.00
CA ASN A 272 -23.17 10.54 6.12
C ASN A 272 -22.12 10.29 5.03
N VAL A 273 -22.40 10.66 3.76
CA VAL A 273 -21.42 10.57 2.67
C VAL A 273 -20.20 11.45 2.93
N LEU A 274 -20.41 12.71 3.36
CA LEU A 274 -19.34 13.64 3.69
C LEU A 274 -18.51 13.19 4.90
N SER A 275 -19.15 12.64 5.93
CA SER A 275 -18.47 12.09 7.12
C SER A 275 -17.51 10.97 6.73
N ARG A 276 -17.95 10.07 5.83
CA ARG A 276 -17.10 9.02 5.28
C ARG A 276 -15.99 9.61 4.44
N ALA A 277 -16.31 10.48 3.47
CA ALA A 277 -15.33 11.13 2.60
C ALA A 277 -14.22 11.88 3.38
N ALA A 278 -14.56 12.48 4.52
CA ALA A 278 -13.58 13.15 5.39
C ALA A 278 -12.52 12.20 5.99
N LEU A 279 -12.83 10.91 6.13
CA LEU A 279 -11.90 9.87 6.59
C LEU A 279 -11.24 9.11 5.43
N GLN A 280 -11.80 9.17 4.23
CA GLN A 280 -11.26 8.51 3.05
C GLN A 280 -10.02 9.27 2.54
N ASN A 281 -8.85 8.97 3.08
CA ASN A 281 -7.61 9.16 2.34
C ASN A 281 -7.29 7.85 1.62
N ASN A 282 -6.95 7.89 0.32
CA ASN A 282 -6.47 6.71 -0.41
C ASN A 282 -5.02 6.35 -0.01
N ALA A 283 -4.71 6.49 1.28
CA ALA A 283 -3.39 6.28 1.81
C ALA A 283 -3.14 4.77 1.95
N PHE A 284 -2.22 4.30 1.12
CA PHE A 284 -1.57 3.02 1.24
C PHE A 284 -0.11 3.27 0.92
N GLU A 285 0.70 3.33 1.96
CA GLU A 285 2.11 3.69 1.88
C GLU A 285 2.95 2.54 2.38
N VAL A 286 4.05 2.26 1.70
CA VAL A 286 4.98 1.22 2.06
C VAL A 286 6.34 1.86 2.31
N PHE A 287 6.87 1.61 3.50
CA PHE A 287 8.17 2.06 3.93
C PHE A 287 9.09 0.85 4.10
N LEU A 288 10.34 0.99 3.68
CA LEU A 288 11.41 0.04 3.95
C LEU A 288 12.46 0.75 4.80
N ASP A 289 12.68 0.27 6.02
CA ASP A 289 13.62 0.84 6.99
C ASP A 289 13.39 2.36 7.23
N GLY A 290 12.11 2.76 7.23
CA GLY A 290 11.69 4.15 7.40
C GLY A 290 11.73 5.00 6.12
N GLU A 291 12.26 4.50 5.00
CA GLU A 291 12.22 5.17 3.70
C GLU A 291 10.94 4.82 2.94
N LEU A 292 10.18 5.83 2.48
CA LEU A 292 9.00 5.61 1.64
C LEU A 292 9.41 5.05 0.27
N ILE A 293 8.98 3.82 -0.04
CA ILE A 293 9.25 3.16 -1.34
C ILE A 293 8.03 3.10 -2.24
N TYR A 294 6.81 3.24 -1.69
CA TYR A 294 5.58 3.27 -2.48
C TYR A 294 4.50 4.11 -1.80
N SER A 295 3.76 4.90 -2.58
CA SER A 295 2.56 5.59 -2.12
C SER A 295 1.42 5.48 -3.13
N ALA A 296 0.30 4.93 -2.69
CA ALA A 296 -0.93 4.91 -3.47
C ALA A 296 -1.46 6.31 -3.76
N LEU A 297 -1.14 7.32 -2.95
CA LEU A 297 -1.52 8.70 -3.24
C LEU A 297 -0.89 9.20 -4.54
N ASN A 298 0.35 8.78 -4.80
CA ASN A 298 1.05 9.08 -6.05
C ASN A 298 0.58 8.16 -7.19
N ALA A 299 0.19 6.92 -6.88
CA ALA A 299 -0.32 5.93 -7.84
C ALA A 299 -1.85 5.95 -8.01
N SER A 300 -2.50 7.12 -7.95
CA SER A 300 -3.94 7.29 -8.20
C SER A 300 -4.87 6.42 -7.32
N GLY A 301 -4.48 6.18 -6.07
CA GLY A 301 -5.19 5.37 -5.10
C GLY A 301 -5.12 3.86 -5.34
N ARG A 302 -4.25 3.39 -6.24
CA ARG A 302 -4.04 1.96 -6.47
C ARG A 302 -3.16 1.37 -5.39
N VAL A 303 -3.58 0.23 -4.86
CA VAL A 303 -2.76 -0.59 -3.93
C VAL A 303 -1.76 -1.37 -4.80
N PRO A 304 -0.48 -1.48 -4.40
CA PRO A 304 0.51 -2.18 -5.19
C PRO A 304 0.16 -3.67 -5.26
N THR A 305 0.48 -4.30 -6.38
CA THR A 305 0.43 -5.77 -6.47
C THR A 305 1.58 -6.37 -5.66
N ALA A 306 1.44 -7.62 -5.21
CA ALA A 306 2.52 -8.32 -4.51
C ALA A 306 3.79 -8.40 -5.37
N GLU A 307 3.63 -8.59 -6.68
CA GLU A 307 4.72 -8.61 -7.63
C GLU A 307 5.50 -7.28 -7.66
N LEU A 308 4.80 -6.15 -7.79
CA LEU A 308 5.42 -4.83 -7.78
C LEU A 308 6.17 -4.59 -6.48
N LEU A 309 5.52 -4.86 -5.35
CA LEU A 309 6.14 -4.67 -4.04
C LEU A 309 7.35 -5.59 -3.86
N SER A 310 7.28 -6.84 -4.32
CA SER A 310 8.42 -7.76 -4.27
C SER A 310 9.62 -7.23 -5.04
N ASN A 311 9.39 -6.65 -6.23
CA ASN A 311 10.47 -6.12 -7.05
C ASN A 311 11.12 -4.91 -6.36
N LEU A 312 10.33 -3.99 -5.81
CA LEU A 312 10.83 -2.83 -5.05
C LEU A 312 11.66 -3.26 -3.84
N LEU A 313 11.20 -4.25 -3.08
CA LEU A 313 11.92 -4.77 -1.92
C LEU A 313 13.25 -5.42 -2.35
N LEU A 314 13.25 -6.24 -3.41
CA LEU A 314 14.45 -6.93 -3.90
C LEU A 314 15.48 -5.97 -4.49
N GLU A 315 15.03 -4.92 -5.20
CA GLU A 315 15.90 -3.87 -5.71
C GLU A 315 16.62 -3.12 -4.60
N ARG A 316 15.89 -2.78 -3.52
CA ARG A 316 16.41 -1.98 -2.41
C ARG A 316 17.22 -2.76 -1.39
N THR A 317 17.08 -4.09 -1.36
CA THR A 317 17.81 -5.00 -0.46
C THR A 317 18.79 -5.88 -1.23
N LEU A 318 18.35 -7.07 -1.64
CA LEU A 318 19.16 -8.14 -2.21
C LEU A 318 20.02 -7.68 -3.40
N LEU A 319 19.43 -7.00 -4.38
CA LEU A 319 20.14 -6.57 -5.58
C LEU A 319 21.15 -5.46 -5.26
N LYS A 320 20.80 -4.53 -4.37
CA LYS A 320 21.71 -3.47 -3.91
C LYS A 320 22.99 -4.05 -3.31
N ASP A 321 22.86 -5.03 -2.42
CA ASP A 321 24.00 -5.69 -1.79
C ASP A 321 24.82 -6.52 -2.78
N TYR A 322 24.13 -7.26 -3.66
CA TYR A 322 24.76 -8.03 -4.73
C TYR A 322 25.59 -7.14 -5.66
N TYR A 323 25.07 -5.99 -6.08
CA TYR A 323 25.79 -5.05 -6.93
C TYR A 323 26.95 -4.38 -6.20
N ALA A 324 26.79 -4.03 -4.93
CA ALA A 324 27.87 -3.49 -4.11
C ALA A 324 29.03 -4.48 -4.03
N ALA A 325 28.75 -5.76 -3.76
CA ALA A 325 29.75 -6.82 -3.72
C ALA A 325 30.43 -7.02 -5.08
N LYS A 326 29.66 -7.11 -6.17
CA LYS A 326 30.19 -7.27 -7.53
C LYS A 326 31.08 -6.09 -7.94
N LYS A 327 30.76 -4.88 -7.48
CA LYS A 327 31.60 -3.69 -7.69
C LYS A 327 32.92 -3.79 -6.95
N THR A 328 32.91 -4.26 -5.69
CA THR A 328 34.14 -4.47 -4.92
C THR A 328 35.05 -5.57 -5.48
N ALA A 329 34.48 -6.63 -6.07
CA ALA A 329 35.27 -7.71 -6.68
C ALA A 329 35.95 -7.33 -8.01
N ARG A 330 35.55 -6.21 -8.63
CA ARG A 330 36.14 -5.70 -9.87
C ARG A 330 37.21 -4.62 -9.66
N ALA A 331 37.24 -4.02 -8.47
CA ALA A 331 38.19 -2.98 -8.10
C ALA A 331 39.49 -3.60 -7.60
#